data_AF-A0A3N4JEA6-F1
#
_entry.id   AF-A0A3N4JEA6-F1
#
_cell.length_a   1.000
_cell.length_b   1.000
_cell.length_c   1.000
_cell.angle_alpha   90.00
_cell.angle_beta   90.00
_cell.angle_gamma   90.00
#
_symmetry.space_group_name_H-M   'P 1'
#
loop_
_entity.id
_entity.type
_entity.pdbx_description
1 polymer ?
#
loop_
_entity_poly.entity_id
_entity_poly.type
_entity_poly.pdbx_seq_one_letter_code
_entity_poly.pdbx_strand_id
1 'polypeptide(L)'
;MTIPTTPPQLNKIERKKRGPKPKRLHECHSHAAKIKPPKMQEKAWSQAQKIWVLIFLFHHQVPTTPTIHSSNNSADLLRPPTQIEVSKLFGIPQRTISECVKNKEKIEGLGNRIHTNLCTSKSKVIGKWSEMESKLYERFMEGREKGQAIRRGLFRRHSLEIFRAVYSNTDKSIFKFSNGWFEEFL
;
A
#
# COMPACT_ATOMS: atom_id res chain seq x y z
N MET A 1 -74.87 26.03 -9.62
CA MET A 1 -74.24 27.36 -9.81
C MET A 1 -72.78 27.17 -10.14
N THR A 2 -72.33 27.87 -11.17
CA THR A 2 -71.11 27.72 -11.97
C THR A 2 -69.82 28.15 -11.25
N ILE A 3 -68.76 27.36 -11.36
CA ILE A 3 -67.39 27.74 -10.95
C ILE A 3 -66.74 28.47 -12.14
N PRO A 4 -66.15 29.67 -11.96
CA PRO A 4 -65.47 30.38 -13.05
C PRO A 4 -64.05 29.82 -13.25
N THR A 5 -63.75 29.38 -14.47
CA THR A 5 -62.40 29.00 -14.90
C THR A 5 -61.72 30.21 -15.53
N THR A 6 -60.82 30.85 -14.78
CA THR A 6 -59.92 31.89 -15.30
C THR A 6 -58.70 31.22 -15.95
N PRO A 7 -58.37 31.51 -17.22
CA PRO A 7 -57.16 30.96 -17.85
C PRO A 7 -55.90 31.69 -17.35
N PRO A 8 -54.80 30.99 -17.09
CA PRO A 8 -53.57 31.62 -16.62
C PRO A 8 -52.86 32.38 -17.75
N GLN A 9 -52.58 33.65 -17.49
CA GLN A 9 -51.82 34.57 -18.33
C GLN A 9 -50.36 34.09 -18.52
N LEU A 10 -49.90 34.10 -19.78
CA LEU A 10 -48.55 33.70 -20.17
C LEU A 10 -47.55 34.84 -19.88
N ASN A 11 -46.81 34.75 -18.77
CA ASN A 11 -45.76 35.70 -18.45
C ASN A 11 -44.57 35.57 -19.42
N LYS A 12 -44.32 36.61 -20.22
CA LYS A 12 -43.15 36.75 -21.10
C LYS A 12 -41.88 36.86 -20.26
N ILE A 13 -41.01 35.85 -20.31
CA ILE A 13 -39.69 35.87 -19.67
C ILE A 13 -38.75 36.76 -20.50
N GLU A 14 -38.37 37.91 -19.97
CA GLU A 14 -37.34 38.76 -20.57
C GLU A 14 -35.97 38.10 -20.47
N ARG A 15 -35.28 37.97 -21.62
CA ARG A 15 -33.95 37.36 -21.68
C ARG A 15 -32.89 38.36 -21.20
N LYS A 16 -32.10 37.95 -20.21
CA LYS A 16 -30.95 38.72 -19.70
C LYS A 16 -29.93 38.98 -20.83
N LYS A 17 -29.36 40.19 -20.86
CA LYS A 17 -28.33 40.59 -21.84
C LYS A 17 -27.09 39.70 -21.69
N ARG A 18 -26.54 39.26 -22.82
CA ARG A 18 -25.35 38.39 -22.88
C ARG A 18 -24.13 39.12 -22.32
N GLY A 19 -23.30 38.38 -21.57
CA GLY A 19 -22.07 38.90 -20.97
C GLY A 19 -21.03 39.36 -22.01
N PRO A 20 -19.92 39.95 -21.54
CA PRO A 20 -18.86 40.47 -22.40
C PRO A 20 -18.37 39.40 -23.39
N LYS A 21 -18.16 39.81 -24.64
CA LYS A 21 -17.66 38.89 -25.68
C LYS A 21 -16.27 38.36 -25.28
N PRO A 22 -15.98 37.07 -25.52
CA PRO A 22 -14.65 36.51 -25.28
C PRO A 22 -13.60 37.25 -26.11
N LYS A 23 -12.45 37.52 -25.46
CA LYS A 23 -11.29 38.19 -26.07
C LYS A 23 -10.73 37.37 -27.23
N ARG A 24 -10.17 38.04 -28.24
CA ARG A 24 -9.65 37.39 -29.44
C ARG A 24 -8.33 36.68 -29.11
N LEU A 25 -8.02 35.60 -29.84
CA LEU A 25 -6.81 34.77 -29.66
C LEU A 25 -5.52 35.60 -29.55
N HIS A 26 -5.39 36.70 -30.28
CA HIS A 26 -4.21 37.56 -30.24
C HIS A 26 -4.09 38.39 -28.95
N GLU A 27 -5.19 38.68 -28.25
CA GLU A 27 -5.20 39.34 -26.94
C GLU A 27 -4.83 38.37 -25.81
N CYS A 28 -4.86 37.06 -26.06
CA CYS A 28 -4.44 36.02 -25.12
C CYS A 28 -2.92 35.78 -25.10
N HIS A 29 -2.16 36.28 -26.07
CA HIS A 29 -0.74 35.97 -26.21
C HIS A 29 0.16 36.63 -25.15
N SER A 30 -0.34 37.59 -24.37
CA SER A 30 0.38 38.26 -23.29
C SER A 30 0.80 37.33 -22.14
N HIS A 31 0.17 36.15 -22.01
CA HIS A 31 0.45 35.18 -20.94
C HIS A 31 1.26 33.95 -21.41
N ALA A 32 1.50 33.79 -22.71
CA ALA A 32 2.15 32.60 -23.25
C ALA A 32 3.66 32.53 -22.96
N ALA A 33 4.31 33.67 -22.71
CA ALA A 33 5.77 33.75 -22.50
C ALA A 33 6.27 33.17 -21.16
N LYS A 34 5.39 32.64 -20.29
CA LYS A 34 5.77 32.16 -18.94
C LYS A 34 5.39 30.71 -18.65
N ILE A 35 5.03 29.91 -19.65
CA ILE A 35 4.79 28.48 -19.43
C ILE A 35 6.15 27.78 -19.33
N LYS A 36 6.60 27.51 -18.11
CA LYS A 36 7.82 26.70 -17.88
C LYS A 36 7.62 25.33 -18.52
N PRO A 37 8.64 24.75 -19.17
CA PRO A 37 8.52 23.41 -19.72
C PRO A 37 8.15 22.43 -18.60
N PRO A 38 7.23 21.47 -18.87
CA PRO A 38 6.87 20.47 -17.88
C PRO A 38 8.12 19.71 -17.46
N LYS A 39 8.49 19.83 -16.17
CA LYS A 39 9.60 19.09 -15.61
C LYS A 39 9.24 17.60 -15.63
N MET A 40 10.15 16.77 -16.11
CA MET A 40 10.00 15.31 -16.09
C MET A 40 9.69 14.88 -14.66
N GLN A 41 8.53 14.23 -14.46
CA GLN A 41 8.18 13.67 -13.16
C GLN A 41 9.10 12.49 -12.91
N GLU A 42 10.14 12.70 -12.10
CA GLU A 42 10.94 11.59 -11.58
C GLU A 42 9.99 10.66 -10.83
N LYS A 43 9.88 9.42 -11.31
CA LYS A 43 8.98 8.43 -10.73
C LYS A 43 9.50 8.11 -9.33
N ALA A 44 8.94 8.76 -8.32
CA ALA A 44 9.33 8.58 -6.93
C ALA A 44 9.03 7.13 -6.52
N TRP A 45 10.09 6.37 -6.30
CA TRP A 45 10.00 4.97 -5.88
C TRP A 45 9.48 4.86 -4.46
N SER A 46 8.50 3.97 -4.24
CA SER A 46 7.95 3.75 -2.91
C SER A 46 8.99 3.12 -1.99
N GLN A 47 8.90 3.39 -0.70
CA GLN A 47 9.85 2.85 0.27
C GLN A 47 9.81 1.31 0.31
N ALA A 48 8.61 0.73 0.19
CA ALA A 48 8.43 -0.71 0.11
C ALA A 48 9.20 -1.30 -1.08
N GLN A 49 9.11 -0.68 -2.26
CA GLN A 49 9.84 -1.14 -3.44
C GLN A 49 11.36 -1.11 -3.22
N LYS A 50 11.89 -0.10 -2.54
CA LYS A 50 13.33 -0.03 -2.18
C LYS A 50 13.74 -1.17 -1.23
N ILE A 51 12.90 -1.49 -0.26
CA ILE A 51 13.14 -2.61 0.67
C ILE A 51 13.14 -3.94 -0.09
N TRP A 52 12.18 -4.17 -0.98
CA TRP A 52 12.13 -5.38 -1.82
C TRP A 52 13.39 -5.56 -2.68
N VAL A 53 13.91 -4.48 -3.25
CA VAL A 53 15.16 -4.51 -4.04
C VAL A 53 16.36 -4.86 -3.16
N LEU A 54 16.44 -4.32 -1.95
CA LEU A 54 17.51 -4.65 -1.00
C LEU A 54 17.42 -6.13 -0.57
N ILE A 55 16.22 -6.60 -0.21
CA ILE A 55 15.98 -8.00 0.14
C ILE A 55 16.40 -8.92 -1.00
N PHE A 56 16.00 -8.59 -2.23
CA PHE A 56 16.36 -9.37 -3.40
C PHE A 56 17.88 -9.41 -3.61
N LEU A 57 18.58 -8.28 -3.49
CA LEU A 57 20.04 -8.24 -3.65
C LEU A 57 20.80 -9.06 -2.59
N PHE A 58 20.34 -9.06 -1.33
CA PHE A 58 21.07 -9.69 -0.22
C PHE A 58 20.69 -11.15 0.04
N HIS A 59 19.45 -11.56 -0.29
CA HIS A 59 18.93 -12.88 0.07
C HIS A 59 18.64 -13.77 -1.13
N HIS A 60 18.49 -13.23 -2.34
CA HIS A 60 18.28 -14.05 -3.52
C HIS A 60 19.60 -14.67 -3.97
N GLN A 61 19.51 -15.84 -4.60
CA GLN A 61 20.64 -16.52 -5.21
C GLN A 61 20.31 -16.83 -6.67
N VAL A 62 21.21 -16.50 -7.58
CA VAL A 62 21.08 -16.72 -9.02
C VAL A 62 22.01 -17.84 -9.43
N PRO A 63 21.52 -18.86 -10.16
CA PRO A 63 22.37 -19.89 -10.73
C PRO A 63 23.41 -19.29 -11.68
N THR A 64 24.69 -19.50 -11.39
CA THR A 64 25.79 -19.17 -12.29
C THR A 64 25.82 -20.23 -13.39
N THR A 65 25.76 -19.80 -14.64
CA THR A 65 25.99 -20.70 -15.77
C THR A 65 27.39 -21.29 -15.63
N PRO A 66 27.56 -22.62 -15.58
CA PRO A 66 28.87 -23.22 -15.41
C PRO A 66 29.74 -22.86 -16.62
N THR A 67 30.77 -22.05 -16.39
CA THR A 67 31.84 -21.88 -17.35
C THR A 67 32.52 -23.23 -17.53
N ILE A 68 32.66 -23.67 -18.79
CA ILE A 68 32.98 -25.04 -19.26
C ILE A 68 34.30 -25.65 -18.69
N HIS A 69 35.05 -24.92 -17.86
CA HIS A 69 36.37 -25.34 -17.35
C HIS A 69 36.51 -25.43 -15.82
N SER A 70 35.45 -25.32 -15.02
CA SER A 70 35.58 -25.45 -13.56
C SER A 70 35.23 -26.85 -13.07
N SER A 71 36.25 -27.61 -12.68
CA SER A 71 36.13 -28.98 -12.17
C SER A 71 35.64 -29.01 -10.71
N ASN A 72 34.66 -29.90 -10.49
CA ASN A 72 34.50 -30.74 -9.30
C ASN A 72 34.07 -30.15 -7.95
N ASN A 73 33.40 -29.00 -7.89
CA ASN A 73 32.66 -28.60 -6.67
C ASN A 73 31.21 -28.19 -7.00
N SER A 74 30.26 -29.09 -6.75
CA SER A 74 28.82 -28.89 -6.98
C SER A 74 28.15 -27.90 -6.02
N ALA A 75 28.92 -27.25 -5.14
CA ALA A 75 28.44 -26.29 -4.15
C ALA A 75 28.55 -24.81 -4.61
N ASP A 76 29.30 -24.52 -5.69
CA ASP A 76 29.67 -23.15 -6.08
C ASP A 76 28.77 -22.49 -7.14
N LEU A 77 27.60 -23.05 -7.42
CA LEU A 77 26.75 -22.59 -8.55
C LEU A 77 25.82 -21.43 -8.23
N LEU A 78 25.82 -20.87 -7.02
CA LEU A 78 24.85 -19.86 -6.61
C LEU A 78 25.55 -18.55 -6.26
N ARG A 79 25.32 -17.51 -7.07
CA ARG A 79 25.87 -16.16 -6.86
C ARG A 79 24.77 -15.19 -6.41
N PRO A 80 25.09 -14.13 -5.65
CA PRO A 80 24.13 -13.06 -5.40
C PRO A 80 23.79 -12.34 -6.71
N PRO A 81 22.53 -11.86 -6.89
CA PRO A 81 22.12 -11.13 -8.06
C PRO A 81 22.98 -9.88 -8.27
N THR A 82 23.38 -9.65 -9.51
CA THR A 82 24.07 -8.41 -9.88
C THR A 82 23.09 -7.25 -10.03
N GLN A 83 23.55 -6.02 -9.77
CA GLN A 83 22.72 -4.82 -9.96
C GLN A 83 22.16 -4.68 -11.39
N ILE A 84 22.85 -5.23 -12.39
CA ILE A 84 22.40 -5.26 -13.78
C ILE A 84 21.15 -6.15 -13.93
N GLU A 85 21.14 -7.32 -13.31
CA GLU A 85 20.00 -8.25 -13.35
C GLU A 85 18.81 -7.66 -12.60
N VAL A 86 19.06 -7.08 -11.43
CA VAL A 86 18.03 -6.39 -10.63
C VAL A 86 17.47 -5.18 -11.36
N SER A 87 18.32 -4.41 -12.03
CA SER A 87 17.92 -3.28 -12.88
C SER A 87 16.94 -3.71 -13.98
N LYS A 88 17.24 -4.82 -14.67
CA LYS A 88 16.37 -5.40 -15.69
C LYS A 88 15.05 -5.93 -15.08
N LEU A 89 15.13 -6.63 -13.95
CA LEU A 89 13.97 -7.26 -13.32
C LEU A 89 12.95 -6.24 -12.78
N PHE A 90 13.44 -5.18 -12.14
CA PHE A 90 12.60 -4.18 -11.49
C PHE A 90 12.39 -2.91 -12.32
N GLY A 91 13.05 -2.79 -13.48
CA GLY A 91 12.98 -1.60 -14.34
C GLY A 91 13.60 -0.35 -13.70
N ILE A 92 14.64 -0.52 -12.88
CA ILE A 92 15.28 0.56 -12.12
C ILE A 92 16.65 0.87 -12.71
N PRO A 93 17.03 2.14 -12.87
CA PRO A 93 18.41 2.49 -13.19
C PRO A 93 19.39 1.95 -12.12
N GLN A 94 20.51 1.38 -12.56
CA GLN A 94 21.55 0.86 -11.64
C GLN A 94 22.05 1.91 -10.65
N ARG A 95 22.10 3.18 -11.07
CA ARG A 95 22.43 4.31 -10.20
C ARG A 95 21.52 4.40 -8.98
N THR A 96 20.21 4.26 -9.18
CA THR A 96 19.22 4.30 -8.10
C THR A 96 19.34 3.09 -7.17
N ILE A 97 19.66 1.92 -7.72
CA ILE A 97 19.96 0.72 -6.92
C ILE A 97 21.21 0.95 -6.06
N SER A 98 22.28 1.48 -6.65
CA SER A 98 23.51 1.85 -5.95
C SER A 98 23.25 2.86 -4.84
N GLU A 99 22.41 3.86 -5.07
CA GLU A 99 21.98 4.83 -4.04
C GLU A 99 21.15 4.17 -2.94
N CYS A 100 20.30 3.18 -3.25
CA CYS A 100 19.57 2.40 -2.25
C CYS A 100 20.51 1.57 -1.38
N VAL A 101 21.52 0.92 -1.97
CA VAL A 101 22.53 0.14 -1.22
C VAL A 101 23.36 1.05 -0.33
N LYS A 102 23.78 2.23 -0.82
CA LYS A 102 24.52 3.22 -0.01
C LYS A 102 23.69 3.76 1.15
N ASN A 103 22.39 3.93 0.96
CA ASN A 103 21.47 4.39 2.00
C ASN A 103 20.74 3.24 2.70
N LYS A 104 21.25 2.01 2.63
CA LYS A 104 20.57 0.81 3.17
C LYS A 104 20.13 1.01 4.62
N GLU A 105 21.00 1.55 5.47
CA GLU A 105 20.72 1.73 6.91
C GLU A 105 19.64 2.78 7.16
N LYS A 106 19.53 3.78 6.28
CA LYS A 106 18.44 4.78 6.36
C LYS A 106 17.14 4.20 5.82
N ILE A 107 17.21 3.34 4.80
CA ILE A 107 16.04 2.71 4.18
C ILE A 107 15.48 1.61 5.08
N GLU A 108 16.35 0.77 5.64
CA GLU A 108 16.07 -0.25 6.64
C GLU A 108 15.75 0.39 7.99
N GLY A 109 16.40 1.47 8.40
CA GLY A 109 16.07 2.20 9.63
C GLY A 109 14.71 2.89 9.56
N LEU A 110 14.28 3.34 8.38
CA LEU A 110 12.94 3.88 8.14
C LEU A 110 11.91 2.78 7.86
N GLY A 111 12.31 1.70 7.20
CA GLY A 111 11.55 0.46 7.06
C GLY A 111 11.32 -0.20 8.41
N ASN A 112 12.30 -0.10 9.30
CA ASN A 112 12.23 -0.39 10.72
C ASN A 112 11.52 0.71 11.46
N ARG A 113 11.29 1.94 11.00
CA ARG A 113 10.30 2.85 11.63
C ARG A 113 8.87 2.45 11.29
N ILE A 114 8.66 1.94 10.08
CA ILE A 114 7.41 1.31 9.68
C ILE A 114 7.24 -0.01 10.46
N HIS A 115 8.26 -0.87 10.54
CA HIS A 115 8.30 -2.13 11.31
C HIS A 115 8.60 -1.97 12.82
N THR A 116 8.98 -0.81 13.36
CA THR A 116 9.08 -0.58 14.82
C THR A 116 7.75 -0.06 15.32
N ASN A 117 7.01 0.67 14.46
CA ASN A 117 5.58 0.87 14.64
C ASN A 117 4.77 -0.43 14.39
N LEU A 118 5.25 -1.37 13.57
CA LEU A 118 4.58 -2.67 13.29
C LEU A 118 5.06 -3.86 14.14
N CYS A 119 6.29 -3.86 14.67
CA CYS A 119 6.93 -5.01 15.34
C CYS A 119 7.78 -4.66 16.59
N THR A 120 8.01 -3.39 16.94
CA THR A 120 8.48 -3.01 18.29
C THR A 120 7.42 -2.38 19.17
N SER A 121 6.17 -2.42 18.73
CA SER A 121 4.99 -2.47 19.61
C SER A 121 4.91 -3.78 20.42
N LYS A 122 5.96 -4.62 20.40
CA LYS A 122 6.24 -5.60 21.47
C LYS A 122 6.87 -4.99 22.73
N SER A 123 7.13 -3.68 22.77
CA SER A 123 7.37 -2.97 24.03
C SER A 123 6.22 -1.99 24.31
N LYS A 124 5.26 -2.49 25.08
CA LYS A 124 4.39 -1.70 25.97
C LYS A 124 3.32 -0.81 25.33
N VAL A 125 2.71 -1.24 24.23
CA VAL A 125 1.26 -1.04 24.12
C VAL A 125 0.67 -2.42 24.31
N ILE A 126 0.20 -2.70 25.53
CA ILE A 126 -0.69 -3.84 25.75
C ILE A 126 -1.87 -3.55 24.84
N GLY A 127 -1.86 -4.15 23.64
CA GLY A 127 -3.01 -4.13 22.75
C GLY A 127 -4.21 -4.48 23.61
N LYS A 128 -5.27 -3.68 23.53
CA LYS A 128 -6.43 -3.76 24.43
C LYS A 128 -6.96 -5.20 24.57
N TRP A 129 -6.66 -6.06 23.59
CA TRP A 129 -7.10 -7.44 23.44
C TRP A 129 -5.96 -8.47 23.26
N SER A 130 -4.77 -8.25 23.83
CA SER A 130 -3.58 -9.11 23.60
C SER A 130 -3.79 -10.59 23.94
N GLU A 131 -4.62 -10.87 24.95
CA GLU A 131 -4.91 -12.24 25.38
C GLU A 131 -5.82 -12.96 24.37
N MET A 132 -6.76 -12.23 23.76
CA MET A 132 -7.58 -12.75 22.65
C MET A 132 -6.73 -12.96 21.40
N GLU A 133 -5.83 -12.02 21.08
CA GLU A 133 -4.95 -12.11 19.89
C GLU A 133 -4.02 -13.32 19.98
N SER A 134 -3.46 -13.60 21.16
CA SER A 134 -2.62 -14.79 21.39
C SER A 134 -3.38 -16.09 21.12
N LYS A 135 -4.59 -16.25 21.68
CA LYS A 135 -5.43 -17.45 21.48
C LYS A 135 -5.90 -17.59 20.03
N LEU A 136 -6.10 -16.47 19.34
CA LEU A 136 -6.50 -16.46 17.94
C LEU A 136 -5.34 -16.89 17.04
N TYR A 137 -4.12 -16.45 17.35
CA TYR A 137 -2.90 -16.84 16.65
C TYR A 137 -2.62 -18.34 16.79
N GLU A 138 -2.74 -18.90 18.00
CA GLU A 138 -2.56 -20.34 18.26
C GLU A 138 -3.52 -21.20 17.43
N ARG A 139 -4.83 -20.91 17.46
CA ARG A 139 -5.82 -21.61 16.62
C ARG A 139 -5.51 -21.51 15.13
N PHE A 140 -4.94 -20.39 14.69
CA PHE A 140 -4.56 -20.20 13.28
C PHE A 140 -3.35 -21.05 12.89
N MET A 141 -2.34 -21.12 13.75
CA MET A 141 -1.16 -21.95 13.51
C MET A 141 -1.55 -23.43 13.41
N GLU A 142 -2.41 -23.92 14.30
CA GLU A 142 -2.96 -25.28 14.22
C GLU A 142 -3.73 -25.53 12.92
N GLY A 143 -4.52 -24.55 12.47
CA GLY A 143 -5.25 -24.64 11.19
C GLY A 143 -4.31 -24.70 9.99
N ARG A 144 -3.20 -23.96 10.04
CA ARG A 144 -2.19 -23.93 8.98
C ARG A 144 -1.40 -25.23 8.89
N GLU A 145 -1.04 -25.81 10.03
CA GLU A 145 -0.41 -27.14 10.09
C GLU A 145 -1.32 -28.22 9.51
N LYS A 146 -2.64 -28.10 9.71
CA LYS A 146 -3.66 -28.97 9.13
C LYS A 146 -3.97 -28.66 7.66
N GLY A 147 -3.25 -27.72 7.02
CA GLY A 147 -3.44 -27.34 5.62
C GLY A 147 -4.75 -26.59 5.32
N GLN A 148 -5.42 -26.06 6.34
CA GLN A 148 -6.69 -25.35 6.14
C GLN A 148 -6.44 -23.93 5.63
N ALA A 149 -7.09 -23.57 4.52
CA ALA A 149 -7.05 -22.21 3.99
C ALA A 149 -7.86 -21.28 4.91
N ILE A 150 -7.17 -20.40 5.64
CA ILE A 150 -7.84 -19.60 6.65
C ILE A 150 -8.45 -18.36 6.03
N ARG A 151 -9.78 -18.41 5.89
CA ARG A 151 -10.58 -17.34 5.29
C ARG A 151 -10.88 -16.25 6.30
N ARG A 152 -10.97 -15.02 5.83
CA ARG A 152 -11.36 -13.85 6.63
C ARG A 152 -12.67 -14.03 7.43
N GLY A 153 -13.64 -14.75 6.87
CA GLY A 153 -14.89 -15.07 7.57
C GLY A 153 -14.68 -15.97 8.80
N LEU A 154 -13.76 -16.93 8.73
CA LEU A 154 -13.37 -17.77 9.87
C LEU A 154 -12.66 -16.92 10.92
N PHE A 155 -11.75 -16.04 10.47
CA PHE A 155 -11.06 -15.09 11.34
C PHE A 155 -12.03 -14.26 12.17
N ARG A 156 -13.04 -13.67 11.50
CA ARG A 156 -14.09 -12.87 12.17
C ARG A 156 -14.90 -13.69 13.18
N ARG A 157 -15.23 -14.93 12.86
CA ARG A 157 -16.00 -15.80 13.76
C ARG A 157 -15.18 -16.15 15.00
N HIS A 158 -13.93 -16.57 14.82
CA HIS A 158 -13.05 -16.95 15.92
C HIS A 158 -12.64 -15.76 16.80
N SER A 159 -12.39 -14.58 16.22
CA SER A 159 -12.06 -13.40 17.03
C SER A 159 -13.23 -13.01 17.94
N LEU A 160 -14.46 -13.02 17.44
CA LEU A 160 -15.66 -12.76 18.25
C LEU A 160 -15.93 -13.85 19.30
N GLU A 161 -15.69 -15.11 18.97
CA GLU A 161 -15.83 -16.24 19.89
C GLU A 161 -14.84 -16.13 21.06
N ILE A 162 -13.56 -15.94 20.75
CA ILE A 162 -12.50 -15.78 21.75
C ILE A 162 -12.70 -14.51 22.55
N PHE A 163 -13.11 -13.39 21.93
CA PHE A 163 -13.41 -12.16 22.64
C PHE A 163 -14.47 -12.38 23.72
N ARG A 164 -15.56 -13.08 23.40
CA ARG A 164 -16.64 -13.39 24.36
C ARG A 164 -16.19 -14.32 25.47
N ALA A 165 -15.27 -15.24 25.18
CA ALA A 165 -14.75 -16.18 26.15
C ALA A 165 -13.75 -15.55 27.12
N VAL A 166 -12.86 -14.68 26.63
CA VAL A 166 -11.80 -14.02 27.42
C VAL A 166 -12.34 -12.80 28.18
N TYR A 167 -13.24 -12.04 27.55
CA TYR A 167 -13.76 -10.78 28.08
C TYR A 167 -15.27 -10.87 28.34
N SER A 168 -15.70 -11.88 29.11
CA SER A 168 -17.11 -12.12 29.45
C SER A 168 -17.78 -10.94 30.17
N ASN A 169 -16.99 -10.16 30.91
CA ASN A 169 -17.45 -9.03 31.72
C ASN A 169 -17.44 -7.70 30.97
N THR A 170 -17.01 -7.69 29.71
CA THR A 170 -16.89 -6.49 28.87
C THR A 170 -18.03 -6.43 27.87
N ASP A 171 -18.56 -5.23 27.59
CA ASP A 171 -19.63 -5.07 26.62
C ASP A 171 -19.26 -5.64 25.25
N LYS A 172 -20.12 -6.50 24.73
CA LYS A 172 -19.94 -7.20 23.44
C LYS A 172 -19.84 -6.25 22.25
N SER A 173 -20.28 -5.00 22.41
CA SER A 173 -20.23 -3.94 21.39
C SER A 173 -18.88 -3.22 21.31
N ILE A 174 -18.01 -3.40 22.32
CA ILE A 174 -16.72 -2.72 22.43
C ILE A 174 -15.73 -3.24 21.38
N PHE A 175 -15.77 -4.53 21.08
CA PHE A 175 -14.94 -5.11 20.03
C PHE A 175 -15.71 -5.22 18.71
N LYS A 176 -15.21 -4.53 17.69
CA LYS A 176 -15.72 -4.58 16.33
C LYS A 176 -14.63 -5.05 15.40
N PHE A 177 -14.86 -6.20 14.78
CA PHE A 177 -14.02 -6.69 13.71
C PHE A 177 -14.06 -5.73 12.52
N SER A 178 -12.96 -5.04 12.25
CA SER A 178 -12.80 -4.08 11.14
C SER A 178 -11.76 -4.58 10.14
N ASN A 179 -11.70 -3.97 8.95
CA ASN A 179 -10.63 -4.25 7.98
C ASN A 179 -9.27 -3.88 8.55
N GLY A 180 -9.15 -2.68 9.15
CA GLY A 180 -7.91 -2.20 9.73
C GLY A 180 -7.38 -3.11 10.83
N TRP A 181 -8.25 -3.56 11.75
CA TRP A 181 -7.82 -4.48 12.81
C TRP A 181 -7.37 -5.84 12.27
N PHE A 182 -8.00 -6.33 11.19
CA PHE A 182 -7.58 -7.58 10.54
C PHE A 182 -6.25 -7.44 9.80
N GLU A 183 -6.01 -6.31 9.13
CA GLU A 183 -4.73 -6.01 8.48
C GLU A 183 -3.61 -5.77 9.50
N GLU A 184 -3.93 -5.22 10.68
CA GLU A 184 -2.99 -5.08 11.80
C GLU A 184 -2.63 -6.41 12.44
N PHE A 185 -3.49 -7.42 12.34
CA PHE A 185 -3.26 -8.74 12.91
C PHE A 185 -2.40 -9.67 12.03
N LEU A 186 -2.53 -9.58 10.71
CA LEU A 186 -1.82 -10.42 9.73
C LEU A 186 -0.35 -10.02 9.56
#